data_AF-A0A564UAB9-F1
#
_entry.id   AF-A0A564UAB9-F1
#
_cell.length_a   1.000
_cell.length_b   1.000
_cell.length_c   1.000
_cell.angle_alpha   90.00
_cell.angle_beta   90.00
_cell.angle_gamma   90.00
#
_symmetry.space_group_name_H-M   'P 1'
#
loop_
_entity.id
_entity.type
_entity.pdbx_description
1 polymer ?
#
loop_
_entity_poly.entity_id
_entity_poly.type
_entity_poly.pdbx_seq_one_letter_code
_entity_poly.pdbx_strand_id
1 'polypeptide(L)'
;MIQPTTFAEISGNKSEKTKQFSKILRHAHIPYQKVVDMHMWQLCHLAMVVPIADAYYEADCPERAGKDWKIMKKTAKKLKRNFSFLRKQAGRLSPCKMNIFRFLPLPIMTIMLAVTFESSFGDKFMYQHARKAPNEMRELHKQFYAYMKKLKEARYEIL
;
A
#
# COMPACT_ATOMS: atom_id res chain seq x y z
N MET A 1 -1.34 16.53 -6.71
CA MET A 1 -0.39 15.92 -5.73
C MET A 1 0.47 14.90 -6.47
N ILE A 2 1.80 15.01 -6.40
CA ILE A 2 2.76 14.08 -7.01
C ILE A 2 3.30 13.18 -5.90
N GLN A 3 3.36 11.87 -6.13
CA GLN A 3 3.93 10.93 -5.16
C GLN A 3 5.43 11.19 -4.99
N PRO A 4 5.94 11.34 -3.76
CA PRO A 4 7.36 11.59 -3.55
C PRO A 4 8.20 10.35 -3.89
N THR A 5 9.37 10.60 -4.48
CA THR A 5 10.39 9.55 -4.66
C THR A 5 10.87 9.08 -3.30
N THR A 6 10.54 7.85 -2.93
CA THR A 6 10.91 7.28 -1.63
C THR A 6 12.15 6.40 -1.77
N PHE A 7 13.15 6.62 -0.90
CA PHE A 7 14.40 5.85 -0.92
C PHE A 7 14.96 5.61 0.49
N ALA A 8 15.81 4.59 0.61
CA ALA A 8 16.56 4.25 1.83
C ALA A 8 17.86 3.53 1.46
N GLU A 9 18.80 3.45 2.40
CA GLU A 9 19.84 2.43 2.33
C GLU A 9 19.27 1.05 2.62
N ILE A 10 19.82 0.02 1.97
CA ILE A 10 19.44 -1.38 2.21
C ILE A 10 19.72 -1.79 3.66
N SER A 11 20.83 -1.28 4.24
CA SER A 11 21.19 -1.52 5.64
C SER A 11 20.29 -0.80 6.64
N GLY A 12 19.44 0.13 6.18
CA GLY A 12 18.63 1.03 7.01
C GLY A 12 19.41 2.12 7.74
N ASN A 13 20.74 2.14 7.62
CA ASN A 13 21.59 3.17 8.20
C ASN A 13 21.56 4.46 7.39
N LYS A 14 21.78 5.60 8.06
CA LYS A 14 22.00 6.87 7.36
C LYS A 14 23.39 6.84 6.72
N SER A 15 23.45 7.08 5.43
CA SER A 15 24.71 7.14 4.66
C SER A 15 24.94 8.52 4.06
N GLU A 16 26.18 8.82 3.69
CA GLU A 16 26.47 10.03 2.92
C GLU A 16 25.83 9.98 1.53
N LYS A 17 25.75 8.79 0.91
CA LYS A 17 25.07 8.57 -0.38
C LYS A 17 23.60 9.02 -0.35
N THR A 18 22.84 8.62 0.67
CA THR A 18 21.43 9.04 0.81
C THR A 18 21.29 10.54 1.07
N LYS A 19 22.27 11.19 1.72
CA LYS A 19 22.29 12.66 1.84
C LYS A 19 22.57 13.33 0.50
N GLN A 20 23.55 12.86 -0.25
CA GLN A 20 23.88 13.37 -1.59
C GLN A 20 22.69 13.23 -2.54
N PHE A 21 22.04 12.06 -2.56
CA PHE A 21 20.85 11.85 -3.39
C PHE A 21 19.68 12.77 -2.98
N SER A 22 19.48 13.00 -1.68
CA SER A 22 18.51 13.99 -1.20
C SER A 22 18.80 15.39 -1.75
N LYS A 23 20.08 15.79 -1.80
CA LYS A 23 20.49 17.11 -2.32
C LYS A 23 20.19 17.22 -3.82
N ILE A 24 20.40 16.16 -4.59
CA ILE A 24 20.10 16.12 -6.04
C ILE A 24 18.59 16.31 -6.27
N LEU A 25 17.76 15.49 -5.61
CA LEU A 25 16.30 15.59 -5.76
C LEU A 25 15.77 16.96 -5.33
N ARG A 26 16.33 17.52 -4.25
CA ARG A 26 15.99 18.86 -3.80
C ARG A 26 16.33 19.94 -4.83
N HIS A 27 17.53 19.91 -5.42
CA HIS A 27 17.91 20.88 -6.47
C HIS A 27 17.04 20.75 -7.73
N ALA A 28 16.63 19.52 -8.06
CA ALA A 28 15.74 19.26 -9.19
C ALA A 28 14.25 19.58 -8.89
N HIS A 29 13.91 20.07 -7.70
CA HIS A 29 12.53 20.30 -7.26
C HIS A 29 11.64 19.03 -7.32
N ILE A 30 12.24 17.85 -7.16
CA ILE A 30 11.53 16.57 -7.12
C ILE A 30 11.15 16.27 -5.66
N PRO A 31 9.86 16.09 -5.33
CA PRO A 31 9.44 15.70 -3.99
C PRO A 31 10.06 14.35 -3.60
N TYR A 32 10.61 14.25 -2.40
CA TYR A 32 11.26 13.02 -1.95
C TYR A 32 11.00 12.69 -0.48
N GLN A 33 11.14 11.41 -0.15
CA GLN A 33 11.01 10.91 1.21
C GLN A 33 12.15 9.92 1.50
N LYS A 34 12.85 10.14 2.62
CA LYS A 34 13.76 9.13 3.18
C LYS A 34 13.02 8.26 4.17
N VAL A 35 13.18 6.95 4.04
CA VAL A 35 12.69 5.98 5.03
C VAL A 35 13.84 5.19 5.61
N VAL A 36 13.65 4.61 6.79
CA VAL A 36 14.67 3.78 7.46
C VAL A 36 14.62 2.35 6.96
N ASP A 37 13.42 1.87 6.59
CA ASP A 37 13.18 0.48 6.24
C ASP A 37 12.38 0.44 4.94
N MET A 38 13.11 0.31 3.82
CA MET A 38 12.51 0.28 2.49
C MET A 38 11.66 -0.98 2.31
N HIS A 39 12.13 -2.11 2.82
CA HIS A 39 11.41 -3.37 2.68
C HIS A 39 10.05 -3.30 3.39
N MET A 40 9.99 -2.81 4.63
CA MET A 40 8.73 -2.58 5.33
C MET A 40 7.86 -1.52 4.64
N TRP A 41 8.47 -0.48 4.06
CA TRP A 41 7.74 0.53 3.31
C TRP A 41 7.06 -0.07 2.07
N GLN A 42 7.77 -0.91 1.31
CA GLN A 42 7.23 -1.62 0.14
C GLN A 42 6.11 -2.57 0.53
N LEU A 43 6.29 -3.35 1.61
CA LEU A 43 5.23 -4.24 2.12
C LEU A 43 3.98 -3.46 2.55
N CYS A 44 4.14 -2.33 3.24
CA CYS A 44 3.02 -1.47 3.62
C CYS A 44 2.34 -0.85 2.40
N HIS A 45 3.11 -0.50 1.36
CA HIS A 45 2.57 -0.01 0.10
C HIS A 45 1.72 -1.10 -0.59
N LEU A 46 2.27 -2.31 -0.75
CA LEU A 46 1.55 -3.46 -1.32
C LEU A 46 0.30 -3.83 -0.53
N ALA A 47 0.38 -3.82 0.80
CA ALA A 47 -0.77 -4.05 1.67
C ALA A 47 -1.93 -3.09 1.42
N MET A 48 -1.65 -1.89 0.88
CA MET A 48 -2.63 -0.87 0.51
C MET A 48 -3.07 -0.97 -0.96
N VAL A 49 -2.13 -0.98 -1.91
CA VAL A 49 -2.45 -0.84 -3.33
C VAL A 49 -3.05 -2.10 -3.93
N VAL A 50 -2.65 -3.29 -3.45
CA VAL A 50 -3.18 -4.56 -3.95
C VAL A 50 -4.69 -4.68 -3.69
N PRO A 51 -5.21 -4.52 -2.45
CA PRO A 51 -6.66 -4.53 -2.22
C PRO A 51 -7.43 -3.46 -2.98
N ILE A 52 -6.82 -2.30 -3.23
CA ILE A 52 -7.44 -1.22 -4.01
C ILE A 52 -7.59 -1.63 -5.48
N ALA A 53 -6.53 -2.17 -6.10
CA ALA A 53 -6.61 -2.64 -7.48
C ALA A 53 -7.55 -3.84 -7.62
N ASP A 54 -7.50 -4.80 -6.68
CA ASP A 54 -8.44 -5.93 -6.62
C ASP A 54 -9.89 -5.44 -6.68
N ALA A 55 -10.23 -4.35 -5.99
CA ALA A 55 -11.58 -3.81 -5.97
C ALA A 55 -12.08 -3.40 -7.37
N TYR A 56 -11.21 -2.83 -8.20
CA TYR A 56 -11.54 -2.49 -9.59
C TYR A 56 -11.74 -3.73 -10.46
N TYR A 57 -10.96 -4.79 -10.23
CA TYR A 57 -11.07 -6.03 -11.01
C TYR A 57 -12.23 -6.91 -10.58
N GLU A 58 -12.63 -6.81 -9.30
CA GLU A 58 -13.76 -7.56 -8.74
C GLU A 58 -15.12 -6.89 -9.02
N ALA A 59 -15.13 -5.63 -9.47
CA ALA A 59 -16.36 -4.88 -9.74
C ALA A 59 -16.92 -5.17 -11.14
N ASP A 60 -18.24 -5.35 -11.24
CA ASP A 60 -18.93 -5.51 -12.52
C ASP A 60 -18.75 -4.27 -13.42
N CYS A 61 -18.76 -3.08 -12.80
CA CYS A 61 -18.44 -1.81 -13.46
C CYS A 61 -17.25 -1.16 -12.74
N PRO A 62 -16.00 -1.39 -13.20
CA PRO A 62 -14.80 -0.90 -12.53
C PRO A 62 -14.79 0.63 -12.33
N GLU A 63 -15.29 1.40 -13.31
CA GLU A 63 -15.39 2.87 -13.21
C GLU A 63 -16.30 3.35 -12.07
N ARG A 64 -17.21 2.50 -11.59
CA ARG A 64 -18.14 2.78 -10.50
C ARG A 64 -17.89 1.88 -9.29
N ALA A 65 -16.70 1.30 -9.17
CA ALA A 65 -16.36 0.40 -8.07
C ALA A 65 -16.58 1.04 -6.69
N GLY A 66 -16.44 2.36 -6.56
CA GLY A 66 -16.71 3.10 -5.33
C GLY A 66 -18.18 3.06 -4.87
N LYS A 67 -19.13 2.84 -5.79
CA LYS A 67 -20.57 2.71 -5.50
C LYS A 67 -20.97 1.32 -5.03
N ASP A 68 -20.13 0.31 -5.27
CA ASP A 68 -20.40 -1.04 -4.76
C ASP A 68 -19.98 -1.14 -3.29
N TRP A 69 -20.96 -1.01 -2.40
CA TRP A 69 -20.75 -1.09 -0.96
C TRP A 69 -20.16 -2.43 -0.51
N LYS A 70 -20.53 -3.54 -1.17
CA LYS A 70 -20.02 -4.88 -0.83
C LYS A 70 -18.54 -4.98 -1.15
N ILE A 71 -18.11 -4.45 -2.30
CA ILE A 71 -16.70 -4.38 -2.68
C ILE A 71 -15.94 -3.44 -1.75
N MET A 72 -16.43 -2.22 -1.49
CA MET A 72 -15.76 -1.29 -0.57
C MET A 72 -15.58 -1.88 0.83
N LYS A 73 -16.60 -2.56 1.36
CA LYS A 73 -16.52 -3.24 2.66
C LYS A 73 -15.53 -4.40 2.65
N LYS A 74 -15.45 -5.17 1.55
CA LYS A 74 -14.47 -6.25 1.36
C LYS A 74 -13.05 -5.70 1.30
N THR A 75 -12.83 -4.62 0.56
CA THR A 75 -11.55 -3.91 0.46
C THR A 75 -11.11 -3.35 1.81
N ALA A 76 -12.02 -2.72 2.55
CA ALA A 76 -11.75 -2.24 3.90
C ALA A 76 -11.30 -3.36 4.85
N LYS A 77 -11.97 -4.52 4.81
CA LYS A 77 -11.58 -5.72 5.57
C LYS A 77 -10.19 -6.23 5.17
N LYS A 78 -9.90 -6.33 3.86
CA LYS A 78 -8.59 -6.78 3.33
C LYS A 78 -7.48 -5.86 3.84
N LEU A 79 -7.64 -4.55 3.72
CA LEU A 79 -6.67 -3.55 4.20
C LEU A 79 -6.41 -3.69 5.71
N LYS A 80 -7.47 -3.70 6.54
CA LYS A 80 -7.33 -3.85 8.00
C LYS A 80 -6.62 -5.16 8.38
N ARG A 81 -6.95 -6.26 7.69
CA ARG A 81 -6.30 -7.57 7.85
C ARG A 81 -4.81 -7.51 7.49
N ASN A 82 -4.49 -6.97 6.32
CA ASN A 82 -3.12 -6.92 5.81
C ASN A 82 -2.21 -6.10 6.74
N PHE A 83 -2.66 -4.89 7.13
CA PHE A 83 -1.88 -4.05 8.04
C PHE A 83 -1.76 -4.64 9.45
N SER A 84 -2.80 -5.31 9.95
CA SER A 84 -2.74 -5.99 11.25
C SER A 84 -1.78 -7.18 11.21
N PHE A 85 -1.78 -7.94 10.11
CA PHE A 85 -0.83 -9.04 9.91
C PHE A 85 0.61 -8.54 9.85
N LEU A 86 0.91 -7.55 9.00
CA LEU A 86 2.26 -6.99 8.89
C LEU A 86 2.77 -6.44 10.22
N ARG A 87 1.92 -5.73 10.97
CA ARG A 87 2.30 -5.24 12.30
C ARG A 87 2.62 -6.36 13.28
N LYS A 88 1.86 -7.46 13.23
CA LYS A 88 2.06 -8.63 14.09
C LYS A 88 3.36 -9.36 13.75
N GLN A 89 3.70 -9.47 12.47
CA GLN A 89 4.92 -10.18 12.04
C GLN A 89 6.19 -9.35 12.24
N ALA A 90 6.15 -8.06 11.91
CA ALA A 90 7.37 -7.25 11.83
C ALA A 90 7.59 -6.29 13.00
N GLY A 91 6.68 -6.24 13.98
CA GLY A 91 6.82 -5.38 15.15
C GLY A 91 6.68 -3.86 14.89
N ARG A 92 6.63 -3.41 13.62
CA ARG A 92 6.38 -2.03 13.22
C ARG A 92 5.81 -1.95 11.81
N LEU A 93 5.25 -0.79 11.46
CA LEU A 93 4.83 -0.44 10.09
C LEU A 93 5.62 0.78 9.64
N SER A 94 5.89 0.89 8.33
CA SER A 94 6.60 2.01 7.73
C SER A 94 5.80 2.53 6.53
N PRO A 95 5.41 3.80 6.49
CA PRO A 95 5.55 4.81 7.56
C PRO A 95 4.61 4.54 8.76
N CYS A 96 4.92 5.07 9.94
CA CYS A 96 4.12 4.83 11.16
C CYS A 96 2.64 5.20 11.02
N LYS A 97 2.30 6.21 10.19
CA LYS A 97 0.91 6.62 9.92
C LYS A 97 0.03 5.50 9.34
N MET A 98 0.62 4.46 8.75
CA MET A 98 -0.12 3.31 8.21
C MET A 98 -0.84 2.50 9.31
N ASN A 99 -0.51 2.72 10.59
CA ASN A 99 -1.28 2.17 11.70
C ASN A 99 -2.75 2.63 11.70
N ILE A 100 -3.10 3.74 11.05
CA ILE A 100 -4.48 4.20 10.96
C ILE A 100 -5.42 3.12 10.42
N PHE A 101 -5.00 2.36 9.40
CA PHE A 101 -5.80 1.28 8.81
C PHE A 101 -6.09 0.13 9.78
N ARG A 102 -5.30 -0.02 10.84
CA ARG A 102 -5.55 -1.02 11.88
C ARG A 102 -6.62 -0.55 12.85
N PHE A 103 -6.57 0.71 13.25
CA PHE A 103 -7.43 1.23 14.31
C PHE A 103 -8.75 1.82 13.80
N LEU A 104 -8.79 2.29 12.55
CA LEU A 104 -9.99 2.88 11.96
C LEU A 104 -11.16 1.87 11.98
N PRO A 105 -12.35 2.27 12.46
CA PRO A 105 -13.55 1.45 12.40
C PRO A 105 -13.92 1.08 10.95
N LEU A 106 -14.39 -0.15 10.75
CA LEU A 106 -14.69 -0.68 9.42
C LEU A 106 -15.72 0.17 8.64
N PRO A 107 -16.82 0.68 9.24
CA PRO A 107 -17.78 1.50 8.51
C PRO A 107 -17.16 2.81 8.00
N ILE A 108 -16.39 3.51 8.83
CA ILE A 108 -15.72 4.76 8.47
C ILE A 108 -14.74 4.52 7.33
N MET A 109 -13.94 3.46 7.42
CA MET A 109 -13.01 3.06 6.38
C MET A 109 -13.71 2.74 5.05
N THR A 110 -14.87 2.08 5.11
CA THR A 110 -15.68 1.74 3.93
C THR A 110 -16.18 3.02 3.24
N ILE A 111 -16.68 4.00 4.01
CA ILE A 111 -17.11 5.30 3.48
C ILE A 111 -15.94 6.06 2.86
N MET A 112 -14.80 6.13 3.55
CA MET A 112 -13.60 6.80 3.02
C MET A 112 -13.13 6.18 1.71
N LEU A 113 -13.18 4.85 1.58
CA LEU A 113 -12.85 4.17 0.32
C LEU A 113 -13.84 4.52 -0.78
N ALA A 114 -15.14 4.47 -0.52
CA ALA A 114 -16.16 4.84 -1.50
C ALA A 114 -15.93 6.26 -2.04
N VAL A 115 -15.72 7.23 -1.15
CA VAL A 115 -15.42 8.62 -1.52
C VAL A 115 -14.11 8.72 -2.30
N THR A 116 -13.07 7.97 -1.92
CA THR A 116 -11.78 8.00 -2.60
C THR A 116 -11.87 7.44 -4.02
N PHE A 117 -12.59 6.33 -4.21
CA PHE A 117 -12.79 5.71 -5.53
C PHE A 117 -13.56 6.62 -6.49
N GLU A 118 -14.53 7.38 -5.99
CA GLU A 118 -15.34 8.31 -6.80
C GLU A 118 -14.66 9.69 -7.00
N SER A 119 -13.47 9.89 -6.45
CA SER A 119 -12.75 11.16 -6.58
C SER A 119 -11.88 11.23 -7.84
N SER A 120 -11.56 12.44 -8.30
CA SER A 120 -10.60 12.64 -9.39
C SER A 120 -9.20 12.10 -9.07
N PHE A 121 -8.85 12.00 -7.78
CA PHE A 121 -7.65 11.31 -7.33
C PHE A 121 -7.75 9.80 -7.58
N GLY A 122 -8.89 9.19 -7.23
CA GLY A 122 -9.17 7.78 -7.46
C GLY A 122 -9.15 7.41 -8.93
N ASP A 123 -9.79 8.22 -9.76
CA ASP A 123 -9.75 8.03 -11.22
C ASP A 123 -8.31 8.07 -11.73
N LYS A 124 -7.58 9.18 -11.49
CA LYS A 124 -6.26 9.42 -12.07
C LYS A 124 -5.18 8.44 -11.58
N PHE A 125 -5.15 8.10 -10.29
CA PHE A 125 -4.04 7.34 -9.70
C PHE A 125 -4.37 5.88 -9.40
N MET A 126 -5.65 5.54 -9.22
CA MET A 126 -6.04 4.17 -8.87
C MET A 126 -6.68 3.47 -10.07
N TYR A 127 -7.76 4.01 -10.62
CA TYR A 127 -8.49 3.37 -11.73
C TYR A 127 -7.65 3.31 -13.02
N GLN A 128 -7.11 4.45 -13.47
CA GLN A 128 -6.29 4.49 -14.69
C GLN A 128 -5.05 3.60 -14.59
N HIS A 129 -4.44 3.52 -13.41
CA HIS A 129 -3.30 2.64 -13.17
C HIS A 129 -3.70 1.17 -13.23
N ALA A 130 -4.76 0.77 -12.51
CA ALA A 130 -5.29 -0.59 -12.54
C ALA A 130 -5.69 -1.03 -13.96
N ARG A 131 -6.30 -0.14 -14.74
CA ARG A 131 -6.69 -0.42 -16.12
C ARG A 131 -5.50 -0.59 -17.06
N LYS A 132 -4.43 0.20 -16.89
CA LYS A 132 -3.24 0.17 -17.77
C LYS A 132 -2.26 -0.95 -17.42
N ALA A 133 -2.20 -1.36 -16.16
CA ALA A 133 -1.23 -2.34 -15.67
C ALA A 133 -1.88 -3.56 -14.96
N PRO A 134 -2.87 -4.25 -15.59
CA PRO A 134 -3.58 -5.34 -14.92
C PRO A 134 -2.68 -6.54 -14.62
N ASN A 135 -1.75 -6.86 -15.52
CA ASN A 135 -0.81 -7.98 -15.32
C ASN A 135 0.17 -7.70 -14.19
N GLU A 136 0.69 -6.48 -14.08
CA GLU A 136 1.55 -6.04 -12.98
C GLU A 136 0.81 -6.19 -11.64
N MET A 137 -0.40 -5.66 -11.53
CA MET A 137 -1.17 -5.75 -10.28
C MET A 137 -1.54 -7.19 -9.90
N ARG A 138 -1.84 -8.06 -10.88
CA ARG A 138 -2.07 -9.49 -10.64
C ARG A 138 -0.82 -10.19 -10.11
N GLU A 139 0.35 -9.86 -10.66
CA GLU A 139 1.60 -10.44 -10.21
C GLU A 139 1.98 -9.92 -8.81
N LEU A 140 1.83 -8.61 -8.56
CA LEU A 140 2.01 -8.02 -7.24
C LEU A 140 1.06 -8.65 -6.20
N HIS A 141 -0.20 -8.90 -6.57
CA HIS A 141 -1.14 -9.62 -5.71
C HIS A 141 -0.60 -11.00 -5.32
N LYS A 142 -0.20 -11.80 -6.31
CA LYS A 142 0.33 -13.16 -6.09
C LYS A 142 1.56 -13.12 -5.19
N GLN A 143 2.55 -12.29 -5.52
CA GLN A 143 3.80 -12.19 -4.77
C GLN A 143 3.55 -11.73 -3.34
N PHE A 144 2.71 -10.70 -3.15
CA PHE A 144 2.41 -10.17 -1.82
C PHE A 144 1.74 -11.22 -0.91
N TYR A 145 0.69 -11.90 -1.38
CA TYR A 145 0.01 -12.90 -0.56
C TYR A 145 0.82 -14.19 -0.39
N ALA A 146 1.64 -14.59 -1.37
CA ALA A 146 2.59 -15.69 -1.23
C ALA A 146 3.65 -15.37 -0.16
N TYR A 147 4.17 -14.14 -0.16
CA TYR A 147 5.12 -13.67 0.85
C TYR A 147 4.48 -13.66 2.25
N MET A 148 3.26 -13.13 2.40
CA MET A 148 2.53 -13.18 3.67
C MET A 148 2.30 -14.61 4.16
N LYS A 149 2.02 -15.56 3.26
CA LYS A 149 1.85 -16.98 3.59
C LYS A 149 3.14 -17.56 4.16
N LYS A 150 4.28 -17.35 3.49
CA LYS A 150 5.61 -17.79 3.96
C LYS A 150 5.96 -17.19 5.34
N LEU A 151 5.69 -15.90 5.56
CA LEU A 151 5.89 -15.27 6.86
C LEU A 151 5.00 -15.86 7.96
N LYS A 152 3.80 -16.32 7.61
CA LYS A 152 2.91 -16.96 8.56
C LYS A 152 3.48 -18.32 8.97
N GLU A 153 3.87 -19.14 8.00
CA GLU A 153 4.43 -20.49 8.19
C GLU A 153 5.73 -20.45 9.01
N ALA A 154 6.68 -19.61 8.63
CA ALA A 154 7.95 -19.46 9.34
C ALA A 154 7.78 -19.08 10.83
N ARG A 155 6.74 -18.33 11.19
CA ARG A 155 6.48 -18.02 12.62
C ARG A 155 5.93 -19.23 13.39
N TYR A 156 5.17 -20.10 12.76
CA TYR A 156 4.66 -21.31 13.42
C TYR A 156 5.74 -22.36 13.63
N GLU A 157 6.78 -22.38 12.81
CA GLU A 157 7.93 -23.28 12.99
C GLU A 157 8.85 -22.88 14.15
N ILE A 158 8.74 -21.65 14.65
CA ILE A 158 9.58 -21.09 15.73
C ILE A 158 8.84 -21.10 17.09
N LEU A 159 7.56 -21.48 17.11
CA LEU A 159 6.71 -21.58 18.30
C LEU A 159 6.41 -23.04 18.66
#